data_AF-G7W0I2-F1
#
_entry.id   AF-G7W0I2-F1
#
_cell.length_a   1.000
_cell.length_b   1.000
_cell.length_c   1.000
_cell.angle_alpha   90.00
_cell.angle_beta   90.00
_cell.angle_gamma   90.00
#
_symmetry.space_group_name_H-M   'P 1'
#
loop_
_entity.id
_entity.type
_entity.pdbx_description
1 polymer ?
#
loop_
_entity_poly.entity_id
_entity_poly.type
_entity_poly.pdbx_seq_one_letter_code
_entity_poly.pdbx_strand_id
1 'polypeptide(L)' 'MDHTYKVLKSDIELFAAALSQVRVNVVQPLSEDLIDIIDYGGAVEKITPEWIKIKGSYFFRNQFEFRVDAKKDFTGM' A
#
# COMPACT_ATOMS: atom_id res chain seq x y z
N MET A 1 -8.51 -4.39 16.81
CA MET A 1 -8.00 -5.54 16.04
C MET A 1 -6.67 -5.10 15.44
N ASP A 2 -5.57 -5.72 15.86
CA ASP A 2 -4.24 -5.41 15.32
C ASP A 2 -4.14 -5.99 13.91
N HIS A 3 -4.48 -5.18 12.92
CA HIS A 3 -4.18 -5.53 11.53
C HIS A 3 -2.66 -5.54 11.37
N THR A 4 -2.13 -6.60 10.77
CA THR A 4 -0.69 -6.72 10.45
C THR A 4 -0.24 -5.76 9.35
N TYR A 5 -1.13 -4.90 8.87
CA TYR A 5 -0.90 -3.95 7.79
C TYR A 5 -1.60 -2.62 8.07
N LYS A 6 -1.07 -1.55 7.47
CA LYS A 6 -1.67 -0.22 7.41
C LYS A 6 -2.11 0.06 5.98
N VAL A 7 -3.36 0.52 5.82
CA VAL A 7 -3.86 1.02 4.52
C VAL A 7 -3.42 2.46 4.33
N LEU A 8 -2.86 2.79 3.17
CA LEU A 8 -2.45 4.14 2.79
C LEU A 8 -3.57 4.78 1.96
N LYS A 9 -4.26 5.79 2.51
CA LYS A 9 -5.38 6.46 1.82
C LYS A 9 -5.02 7.86 1.37
N SER A 10 -4.26 8.57 2.20
CA SER A 10 -3.90 9.97 1.95
C SER A 10 -2.63 10.13 1.12
N ASP A 11 -2.51 11.27 0.45
CA ASP A 11 -1.31 11.63 -0.32
C ASP A 11 -0.07 11.67 0.57
N ILE A 12 -0.22 12.14 1.82
CA ILE A 12 0.87 12.21 2.80
C ILE A 12 1.37 10.80 3.14
N GLU A 13 0.47 9.84 3.32
CA GLU A 13 0.84 8.45 3.62
C GLU A 13 1.53 7.77 2.45
N LEU A 14 1.02 7.96 1.23
CA LEU A 14 1.64 7.46 0.01
C LEU A 14 3.01 8.10 -0.22
N PHE A 15 3.13 9.41 0.05
CA PHE A 15 4.38 10.14 -0.05
C PHE A 15 5.40 9.69 1.00
N ALA A 16 4.98 9.49 2.25
CA ALA A 16 5.84 8.95 3.30
C ALA A 16 6.33 7.52 2.95
N ALA A 17 5.46 6.69 2.39
CA ALA A 17 5.83 5.36 1.92
C ALA A 17 6.84 5.41 0.78
N ALA A 18 6.66 6.33 -0.17
CA ALA A 18 7.61 6.60 -1.24
C ALA A 18 8.97 7.04 -0.67
N LEU A 19 9.01 8.02 0.23
CA LEU A 19 10.25 8.50 0.84
C LEU A 19 10.99 7.42 1.64
N SER A 20 10.23 6.58 2.35
CA SER A 20 10.78 5.48 3.16
C SER A 20 11.18 4.27 2.32
N GLN A 21 10.90 4.28 1.01
CA GLN A 21 11.15 3.18 0.08
C GLN A 21 10.60 1.83 0.59
N VAL A 22 9.48 1.87 1.32
CA VAL A 22 8.84 0.67 1.85
C VAL A 22 8.06 -0.04 0.75
N ARG A 23 7.92 -1.37 0.89
CA ARG A 23 7.11 -2.16 -0.03
C ARG A 23 5.63 -1.86 0.21
N VAL A 24 4.96 -1.42 -0.86
CA VAL A 24 3.50 -1.24 -0.89
C VAL A 24 2.89 -2.38 -1.68
N ASN A 25 2.03 -3.15 -1.02
CA ASN A 25 1.21 -4.20 -1.61
C ASN A 25 -0.06 -3.58 -2.21
N VAL A 26 -0.51 -4.11 -3.34
CA VAL A 26 -1.74 -3.72 -4.03
C VAL A 26 -2.75 -4.84 -3.92
N VAL A 27 -3.91 -4.51 -3.37
CA VAL A 27 -5.02 -5.45 -3.18
C VAL A 27 -6.29 -4.89 -3.79
N GLN A 28 -7.11 -5.78 -4.34
CA GLN A 28 -8.45 -5.43 -4.82
C GLN A 28 -9.48 -5.91 -3.79
N PRO A 29 -10.29 -5.01 -3.22
CA PRO A 29 -11.42 -5.41 -2.39
C PRO A 29 -12.50 -6.03 -3.29
N LEU A 30 -12.86 -7.29 -3.02
CA LEU A 30 -13.93 -8.02 -3.71
C LEU A 30 -15.26 -7.93 -2.93
N SER A 31 -15.20 -7.90 -1.61
CA SER A 31 -16.31 -7.62 -0.68
C SER A 31 -15.78 -7.10 0.66
N GLU A 32 -16.64 -6.88 1.66
CA GLU A 32 -16.23 -6.37 2.99
C GLU A 32 -15.12 -7.22 3.65
N ASP A 33 -15.11 -8.53 3.41
CA ASP A 33 -14.15 -9.47 4.01
C ASP A 33 -13.26 -10.21 3.00
N LEU A 34 -13.49 -10.03 1.68
CA LEU A 34 -12.72 -10.72 0.64
C LEU A 34 -11.82 -9.74 -0.10
N ILE A 35 -10.54 -10.08 -0.16
CA ILE A 35 -9.53 -9.36 -0.94
C ILE A 35 -8.83 -10.32 -1.90
N ASP A 36 -8.41 -9.80 -3.05
CA ASP A 36 -7.44 -10.46 -3.91
C ASP A 36 -6.12 -9.68 -3.91
N ILE A 37 -5.00 -10.40 -3.79
CA ILE A 37 -3.67 -9.79 -3.85
C ILE A 37 -3.28 -9.70 -5.32
N ILE A 38 -3.34 -8.48 -5.86
CA ILE A 38 -3.06 -8.20 -7.26
C ILE A 38 -1.56 -8.11 -7.48
N ASP A 39 -0.83 -7.47 -6.56
CA ASP A 39 0.61 -7.34 -6.63
C ASP A 39 1.21 -7.16 -5.23
N TYR A 40 2.29 -7.88 -4.92
CA TYR A 40 3.11 -7.59 -3.73
C TYR A 40 3.96 -6.31 -3.91
N GLY A 41 3.91 -5.72 -5.11
CA GLY A 41 4.35 -4.38 -5.43
C GLY A 41 5.81 -4.10 -5.10
N GLY A 42 6.05 -2.91 -4.55
CA GLY A 42 7.38 -2.32 -4.40
C GLY A 42 7.30 -0.90 -3.86
N ALA A 43 8.38 -0.13 -4.00
CA ALA A 43 8.38 1.28 -3.66
C ALA A 43 7.51 2.08 -4.64
N VAL A 44 6.83 3.10 -4.12
CA VAL A 44 6.02 4.01 -4.94
C VAL A 44 6.97 4.92 -5.73
N GLU A 45 6.78 4.96 -7.05
CA GLU A 45 7.60 5.75 -7.97
C GLU A 45 6.96 7.10 -8.30
N LYS A 46 5.63 7.13 -8.40
CA LYS A 46 4.85 8.34 -8.73
C LYS A 46 3.48 8.29 -8.05
N ILE A 47 2.98 9.47 -7.67
CA ILE A 47 1.69 9.65 -7.01
C ILE A 47 0.92 10.73 -7.76
N THR A 48 -0.33 10.45 -8.11
CA THR A 48 -1.31 11.44 -8.57
C THR A 48 -2.62 11.29 -7.77
N PRO A 49 -3.56 12.23 -7.90
CA PRO A 49 -4.88 12.08 -7.27
C PRO A 49 -5.65 10.84 -7.73
N GLU A 50 -5.43 10.37 -8.97
CA GLU A 50 -6.19 9.28 -9.58
C GLU A 50 -5.47 7.93 -9.53
N TRP A 51 -4.15 7.93 -9.69
CA TRP A 51 -3.34 6.71 -9.80
C TRP A 51 -2.01 6.83 -9.06
N ILE A 52 -1.42 5.67 -8.76
CA ILE A 52 -0.05 5.56 -8.32
C ILE A 52 0.73 4.61 -9.21
N LYS A 53 2.04 4.85 -9.31
CA LYS A 53 2.95 3.97 -10.02
C LYS A 53 3.80 3.20 -9.03
N ILE A 54 3.79 1.87 -9.13
CA ILE A 54 4.61 0.98 -8.33
C ILE A 54 5.29 0.00 -9.29
N LYS A 55 6.63 -0.06 -9.25
CA LYS A 55 7.45 -1.00 -10.02
C LYS A 55 7.09 -1.04 -11.52
N GLY A 56 6.96 0.13 -12.14
CA GLY A 56 6.58 0.24 -13.56
C GLY A 56 5.07 0.18 -13.86
N SER A 57 4.26 -0.40 -12.98
CA SER A 57 2.81 -0.59 -13.15
C SER A 57 1.98 0.56 -12.57
N TYR A 58 0.82 0.83 -13.16
CA TYR A 58 -0.09 1.90 -12.75
C TYR A 58 -1.34 1.33 -12.10
N PHE A 59 -1.75 1.88 -10.95
CA PHE A 59 -2.90 1.41 -10.17
C PHE A 59 -3.81 2.58 -9.80
N PHE A 60 -5.11 2.44 -10.08
CA PHE A 60 -6.11 3.46 -9.73
C PHE A 60 -6.44 3.46 -8.24
N ARG A 61 -6.46 4.64 -7.64
CA ARG A 61 -6.65 4.81 -6.19
C ARG A 61 -8.07 4.55 -5.71
N ASN A 62 -9.05 4.57 -6.61
CA ASN A 62 -10.45 4.27 -6.32
C ASN A 62 -10.82 2.79 -6.56
N GLN A 63 -9.93 1.99 -7.15
CA GLN A 63 -10.17 0.58 -7.47
C GLN A 63 -9.34 -0.37 -6.60
N PHE A 64 -8.17 0.08 -6.14
CA PHE A 64 -7.26 -0.73 -5.36
C PHE A 64 -7.00 -0.10 -3.99
N GLU A 65 -6.73 -0.97 -3.03
CA GLU A 65 -6.19 -0.59 -1.75
C GLU A 65 -4.67 -0.79 -1.72
N PHE A 66 -3.99 0.14 -1.06
CA PHE A 66 -2.53 0.12 -0.93
C PHE A 66 -2.19 -0.15 0.53
N ARG A 67 -1.38 -1.17 0.77
CA ARG A 67 -1.08 -1.66 2.11
C ARG A 67 0.42 -1.74 2.32
N VAL A 68 0.87 -1.31 3.50
CA VAL A 68 2.22 -1.57 3.98
C VAL A 68 2.11 -2.48 5.19
N ASP A 69 3.08 -3.37 5.37
CA ASP A 69 3.13 -4.19 6.57
C ASP A 69 3.33 -3.26 7.78
N ALA A 70 2.42 -3.37 8.75
CA ALA A 70 2.61 -2.73 10.04
C ALA A 70 3.72 -3.55 10.71
N LYS A 71 4.96 -3.07 10.62
CA LYS A 71 6.04 -3.64 11.42
C LYS A 71 5.52 -3.69 12.86
N LYS A 72 5.39 -4.90 13.42
CA LYS A 72 5.64 -5.08 14.85
C LYS A 72 7.01 -4.45 15.05
N ASP A 73 7.08 -3.40 15.86
CA ASP A 73 8.35 -2.96 16.39
C ASP A 73 9.08 -4.21 16.85
N PHE A 74 10.18 -4.54 16.18
CA PHE A 74 11.10 -5.51 16.74
C PHE A 74 11.73 -4.80 17.94
N THR A 75 11.01 -4.76 19.06
CA THR A 75 11.58 -4.77 20.40
C THR A 75 12.20 -6.16 20.61
N GLY A 76 13.24 -6.43 19.82
CA GLY A 76 14.23 -7.44 20.12
C GLY A 76 15.28 -6.77 20.97
N MET A 77 15.19 -7.04 22.28
CA MET A 77 16.31 -6.92 23.21
C MET A 77 17.55 -7.65 22.69
#